data_AF-A0AAV0FNB3-F1
#
_entry.id   AF-A0AAV0FNB3-F1
#
_cell.length_a   1.000
_cell.length_b   1.000
_cell.length_c   1.000
_cell.angle_alpha   90.00
_cell.angle_beta   90.00
_cell.angle_gamma   90.00
#
_symmetry.space_group_name_H-M   'P 1'
#
loop_
_entity.id
_entity.type
_entity.pdbx_description
1 polymer ?
#
loop_
_entity_poly.entity_id
_entity_poly.type
_entity_poly.pdbx_seq_one_letter_code
_entity_poly.pdbx_strand_id
1 'polypeptide(L)'
;MDESRKSRIESSSKTTKCGRSLEHDDPYSAYYLNHTDCSNSGAVTTFLNGRNYHTWHRNFEMNLILKYKMGFVDGTLAMPASDDINLKASVKCNTLVLSWLHNSISP
;
A
#
# COMPACT_ATOMS: atom_id res chain seq x y z
N MET A 1 2.42 57.90 -5.35
CA MET A 1 1.75 56.81 -6.08
C MET A 1 2.78 55.69 -6.13
N ASP A 2 2.97 54.94 -5.05
CA ASP A 2 2.01 54.02 -4.43
C ASP A 2 1.44 53.03 -5.44
N GLU A 3 1.98 51.82 -5.44
CA GLU A 3 1.18 50.60 -5.43
C GLU A 3 2.03 49.52 -4.75
N SER A 4 1.85 49.40 -3.45
CA SER A 4 2.39 48.34 -2.62
C SER A 4 1.43 47.14 -2.65
N ARG A 5 1.99 45.93 -2.61
CA ARG A 5 1.38 44.66 -2.15
C ARG A 5 0.51 43.88 -3.15
N LYS A 6 1.06 42.76 -3.63
CA LYS A 6 0.62 41.36 -3.39
C LYS A 6 1.51 40.44 -4.22
N SER A 7 2.40 39.66 -3.64
CA SER A 7 2.09 38.30 -3.14
C SER A 7 3.35 37.83 -2.39
N ARG A 8 3.38 37.85 -1.05
CA ARG A 8 2.96 36.78 -0.12
C ARG A 8 3.07 35.35 -0.66
N ILE A 9 4.23 34.74 -0.36
CA ILE A 9 4.43 33.38 0.16
C ILE A 9 3.69 32.27 -0.57
N GLU A 10 4.44 31.44 -1.31
CA GLU A 10 4.35 30.00 -1.06
C GLU A 10 5.73 29.36 -1.09
N SER A 11 6.01 28.67 0.02
CA SER A 11 7.27 28.03 0.37
C SER A 11 7.58 26.92 -0.62
N SER A 12 8.84 26.86 -1.06
CA SER A 12 9.39 25.74 -1.81
C SER A 12 9.32 24.48 -0.96
N SER A 13 8.24 23.73 -1.11
CA SER A 13 8.20 22.34 -0.70
C SER A 13 9.01 21.56 -1.73
N LYS A 14 10.32 21.44 -1.50
CA LYS A 14 11.17 20.45 -2.14
C LYS A 14 10.54 19.09 -1.84
N THR A 15 9.71 18.60 -2.74
CA THR A 15 9.33 17.19 -2.77
C THR A 15 10.59 16.46 -3.18
N THR A 16 11.29 15.92 -2.19
CA THR A 16 12.31 14.91 -2.38
C THR A 16 11.64 13.75 -3.12
N LYS A 17 11.84 13.71 -4.44
CA LYS A 17 11.49 12.56 -5.28
C LYS A 17 12.27 11.38 -4.72
N CYS A 18 11.61 10.54 -3.92
CA CYS A 18 12.13 9.21 -3.61
C CYS A 18 12.22 8.50 -4.96
N GLY A 19 13.45 8.40 -5.49
CA GLY A 19 13.71 7.80 -6.79
C GLY A 19 13.09 6.41 -6.83
N ARG A 20 12.14 6.21 -7.73
CA ARG A 20 11.58 4.90 -8.03
C ARG A 20 11.87 4.60 -9.49
N SER A 21 12.56 3.48 -9.69
CA SER A 21 12.83 2.87 -10.98
C SER A 21 11.52 2.63 -11.71
N LEU A 22 11.50 2.89 -13.02
CA LEU A 22 10.34 3.01 -13.90
C LEU A 22 9.58 1.70 -14.17
N GLU A 23 9.81 0.62 -13.42
CA GLU A 23 9.32 -0.73 -13.76
C GLU A 23 8.22 -1.27 -12.82
N HIS A 24 7.80 -0.50 -11.80
CA HIS A 24 6.69 -0.85 -10.90
C HIS A 24 5.54 0.16 -10.98
N ASP A 25 5.22 0.64 -12.18
CA ASP A 25 4.11 1.58 -12.42
C ASP A 25 2.87 0.93 -13.05
N ASP A 26 2.88 -0.39 -13.30
CA ASP A 26 1.69 -1.11 -13.75
C ASP A 26 0.70 -1.33 -12.58
N PRO A 27 -0.48 -0.69 -12.58
CA PRO A 27 -1.45 -0.81 -11.48
C PRO A 27 -2.05 -2.21 -11.34
N TYR A 28 -1.89 -3.08 -12.34
CA TYR A 28 -2.36 -4.48 -12.31
C TYR A 28 -1.28 -5.46 -11.81
N SER A 29 -0.05 -4.98 -11.61
CA SER A 29 1.04 -5.80 -11.07
C SER A 29 0.85 -6.07 -9.59
N ALA A 30 1.07 -7.32 -9.18
CA ALA A 30 1.08 -7.69 -7.75
C ALA A 30 2.13 -6.90 -6.95
N TYR A 31 3.21 -6.45 -7.61
CA TYR A 31 4.31 -5.68 -7.01
C TYR A 31 4.07 -4.17 -6.98
N TYR A 32 2.95 -3.69 -7.54
CA TYR A 32 2.58 -2.29 -7.54
C TYR A 32 2.18 -1.81 -6.14
N LEU A 33 2.67 -0.63 -5.76
CA LEU A 33 2.32 0.05 -4.52
C LEU A 33 1.64 1.37 -4.84
N ASN A 34 0.32 1.45 -4.58
CA ASN A 34 -0.42 2.69 -4.71
C ASN A 34 0.02 3.68 -3.62
N HIS A 35 0.01 4.97 -3.92
CA HIS A 35 0.24 6.03 -2.94
C HIS A 35 -0.71 5.95 -1.74
N THR A 36 -1.94 5.46 -1.95
CA THR A 36 -2.95 5.30 -0.91
C THR A 36 -2.78 4.04 -0.06
N ASP A 37 -1.95 3.09 -0.47
CA ASP A 37 -1.71 1.85 0.28
C ASP A 37 -0.83 2.10 1.52
N CYS A 38 0.03 3.11 1.46
CA CYS A 38 0.91 3.51 2.56
C CYS A 38 0.19 4.28 3.67
N SER A 39 -0.99 4.83 3.39
CA SER A 39 -1.88 5.33 4.44
C SER A 39 -2.83 4.19 4.82
N ASN A 40 -3.20 4.06 6.09
CA ASN A 40 -4.13 3.03 6.58
C ASN A 40 -5.55 3.09 5.92
N SER A 41 -5.72 3.87 4.85
CA SER A 41 -6.93 4.00 4.03
C SER A 41 -7.35 2.69 3.33
N GLY A 42 -6.49 1.67 3.31
CA GLY A 42 -6.84 0.32 2.85
C GLY A 42 -7.44 -0.59 3.93
N ALA A 43 -7.57 -0.14 5.18
CA ALA A 43 -7.96 -0.98 6.30
C ALA A 43 -9.36 -1.58 6.09
N VAL A 44 -9.44 -2.90 6.26
CA VAL A 44 -10.70 -3.62 6.41
C VAL A 44 -11.46 -2.98 7.56
N THR A 45 -12.63 -2.40 7.27
CA THR A 45 -13.45 -1.69 8.26
C THR A 45 -14.02 -2.60 9.35
N THR A 46 -13.97 -3.90 9.11
CA THR A 46 -14.34 -4.93 10.08
C THR A 46 -13.10 -5.39 10.84
N PHE A 47 -13.03 -5.12 12.14
CA PHE A 47 -11.97 -5.67 13.01
C PHE A 47 -12.31 -7.09 13.43
N LEU A 48 -11.32 -8.00 13.43
CA LEU A 48 -11.48 -9.34 13.97
C LEU A 48 -11.65 -9.26 15.50
N ASN A 49 -12.78 -9.75 16.01
CA ASN A 49 -13.14 -9.69 17.44
C ASN A 49 -13.48 -11.07 18.04
N GLY A 50 -13.00 -12.14 17.40
CA GLY A 50 -13.19 -13.54 17.83
C GLY A 50 -14.54 -14.16 17.49
N ARG A 51 -15.60 -13.35 17.28
CA ARG A 51 -16.95 -13.86 16.94
C ARG A 51 -17.31 -13.68 15.46
N ASN A 52 -16.57 -12.85 14.74
CA ASN A 52 -16.89 -12.42 13.37
C ASN A 52 -15.91 -12.95 12.31
N TYR A 53 -15.19 -14.05 12.58
CA TYR A 53 -14.13 -14.56 11.70
C TYR A 53 -14.57 -14.69 10.25
N HIS A 54 -15.73 -15.31 9.97
CA HIS A 54 -16.21 -15.47 8.59
C HIS A 54 -16.42 -14.15 7.85
N THR A 55 -17.03 -13.16 8.51
CA THR A 55 -17.27 -11.83 7.94
C THR A 55 -15.95 -11.08 7.75
N TRP A 56 -15.07 -11.12 8.76
CA TRP A 56 -13.75 -10.51 8.71
C TRP A 56 -12.91 -11.10 7.57
N HIS A 57 -12.84 -12.44 7.47
CA HIS A 57 -12.07 -13.15 6.46
C HIS A 57 -12.52 -12.75 5.06
N ARG A 58 -13.83 -12.78 4.79
CA ARG A 58 -14.38 -12.39 3.48
C ARG A 58 -14.03 -10.94 3.12
N ASN A 59 -14.13 -10.02 4.09
CA ASN A 59 -13.81 -8.62 3.85
C ASN A 59 -12.30 -8.40 3.64
N PHE A 60 -11.45 -9.13 4.36
CA PHE A 60 -10.01 -9.10 4.21
C PHE A 60 -9.58 -9.68 2.86
N GLU A 61 -10.11 -10.83 2.48
CA GLU A 61 -9.90 -11.44 1.17
C GLU A 61 -10.32 -10.52 0.02
N MET A 62 -11.52 -9.92 0.09
CA MET A 62 -11.98 -8.95 -0.91
C MET A 62 -11.05 -7.75 -1.05
N ASN A 63 -10.55 -7.21 0.07
CA ASN A 63 -9.59 -6.11 0.05
C ASN A 63 -8.29 -6.49 -0.66
N LEU A 64 -7.76 -7.68 -0.40
CA LEU A 64 -6.55 -8.18 -1.06
C LEU A 64 -6.75 -8.41 -2.56
N ILE A 65 -7.90 -8.98 -2.96
CA ILE A 65 -8.23 -9.20 -4.38
C ILE A 65 -8.31 -7.88 -5.13
N LEU A 66 -9.00 -6.87 -4.58
CA LEU A 66 -9.12 -5.54 -5.19
C LEU A 66 -7.77 -4.84 -5.38
N LYS A 67 -6.76 -5.21 -4.59
CA LYS A 67 -5.41 -4.63 -4.62
C LYS A 67 -4.39 -5.51 -5.36
N TYR A 68 -4.83 -6.63 -5.94
CA TYR A 68 -3.96 -7.64 -6.57
C TYR A 68 -2.88 -8.16 -5.59
N LYS A 69 -3.24 -8.34 -4.32
CA LYS A 69 -2.33 -8.81 -3.25
C LYS A 69 -2.63 -10.21 -2.73
N MET A 70 -3.67 -10.88 -3.24
CA MET A 70 -4.05 -12.22 -2.80
C MET A 70 -2.91 -13.25 -2.98
N GLY A 71 -2.11 -13.09 -4.03
CA GLY A 71 -0.98 -13.98 -4.34
C GLY A 71 0.08 -14.08 -3.24
N PHE A 72 0.21 -13.05 -2.39
CA PHE A 72 1.13 -13.06 -1.26
C PHE A 72 0.63 -13.91 -0.08
N VAL A 73 -0.68 -14.19 -0.02
CA VAL A 73 -1.31 -14.93 1.09
C VAL A 73 -1.56 -16.38 0.70
N ASP A 74 -2.07 -16.63 -0.50
CA ASP A 74 -2.37 -18.00 -0.98
C ASP A 74 -1.14 -18.73 -1.55
N GLY A 75 -0.02 -18.03 -1.70
CA GLY A 75 1.23 -18.59 -2.23
C GLY A 75 1.24 -18.81 -3.74
N THR A 76 0.23 -18.34 -4.47
CA THR A 76 0.23 -18.37 -5.94
C THR A 76 1.30 -17.45 -6.53
N LEU A 77 1.72 -16.42 -5.79
CA LEU A 77 2.88 -15.59 -6.13
C LEU A 77 4.12 -16.11 -5.41
N ALA A 78 5.01 -16.77 -6.15
CA ALA A 78 6.28 -17.23 -5.61
C ALA A 78 7.18 -16.04 -5.20
N MET A 79 7.92 -16.21 -4.11
CA MET A 79 8.92 -15.23 -3.71
C MET A 79 10.03 -15.16 -4.78
N PRO A 80 10.37 -13.97 -5.30
CA PRO A 80 11.43 -13.82 -6.29
C PRO A 80 12.79 -14.30 -5.78
N ALA A 81 13.66 -14.72 -6.70
CA ALA A 81 15.03 -15.09 -6.38
C ALA A 81 15.86 -13.89 -5.89
N SER A 82 17.01 -14.15 -5.26
CA SER A 82 17.87 -13.12 -4.67
C SER A 82 18.39 -12.08 -5.68
N ASP A 83 18.50 -12.47 -6.93
CA ASP A 83 18.96 -11.69 -8.08
C ASP A 83 17.82 -11.02 -8.88
N ASP A 84 16.56 -11.31 -8.54
CA ASP A 84 15.40 -10.73 -9.22
C ASP A 84 15.20 -9.26 -8.81
N ILE A 85 14.99 -8.40 -9.80
CA ILE A 85 14.67 -6.98 -9.61
C ILE A 85 13.41 -6.74 -8.78
N ASN A 86 12.47 -7.69 -8.80
CA ASN A 86 11.20 -7.64 -8.07
C ASN A 86 11.32 -8.03 -6.60
N LEU A 87 12.44 -8.59 -6.15
CA LEU A 87 12.61 -9.03 -4.77
C LEU A 87 12.31 -7.90 -3.77
N LYS A 88 12.86 -6.71 -4.02
CA LYS A 88 12.65 -5.53 -3.15
C LYS A 88 11.17 -5.10 -3.12
N ALA A 89 10.48 -5.16 -4.26
CA ALA A 89 9.07 -4.81 -4.35
C ALA A 89 8.18 -5.87 -3.68
N SER A 90 8.52 -7.14 -3.84
CA SER A 90 7.89 -8.29 -3.17
C SER A 90 7.97 -8.17 -1.65
N VAL A 91 9.17 -7.91 -1.11
CA VAL A 91 9.38 -7.71 0.35
C VAL A 91 8.55 -6.54 0.87
N LYS A 92 8.47 -5.43 0.14
CA LYS A 92 7.64 -4.28 0.52
C LYS A 92 6.15 -4.63 0.53
N CYS A 93 5.65 -5.29 -0.52
CA CYS A 93 4.26 -5.71 -0.62
C CYS A 93 3.90 -6.72 0.49
N ASN A 94 4.77 -7.67 0.78
CA ASN A 94 4.58 -8.63 1.86
C ASN A 94 4.48 -7.92 3.23
N THR A 95 5.39 -6.99 3.50
CA THR A 95 5.35 -6.17 4.73
C THR A 95 4.06 -5.37 4.86
N LEU A 96 3.56 -4.84 3.73
CA LEU A 96 2.31 -4.10 3.68
C LEU A 96 1.10 -5.00 3.98
N VAL A 97 1.00 -6.18 3.37
CA VAL A 97 -0.06 -7.16 3.65
C VAL A 97 -0.07 -7.55 5.13
N LEU A 98 1.11 -7.77 5.72
CA LEU A 98 1.26 -8.03 7.17
C LEU A 98 0.77 -6.85 8.02
N SER A 99 1.05 -5.61 7.60
CA SER A 99 0.56 -4.42 8.31
C SER A 99 -0.97 -4.32 8.26
N TRP A 100 -1.60 -4.63 7.13
CA TRP A 100 -3.06 -4.67 7.03
C TRP A 100 -3.66 -5.78 7.89
N LEU A 101 -3.04 -6.96 7.89
CA LEU A 101 -3.46 -8.06 8.75
C LEU A 101 -3.43 -7.64 10.22
N HIS A 102 -2.29 -7.11 10.67
CA HIS A 102 -2.11 -6.64 12.05
C HIS A 102 -3.13 -5.55 12.42
N ASN A 103 -3.32 -4.57 11.54
CA ASN A 103 -4.26 -3.46 11.75
C ASN A 103 -5.73 -3.85 11.60
N SER A 104 -6.04 -5.09 11.20
CA SER A 104 -7.41 -5.58 11.06
C SER A 104 -7.88 -6.40 12.26
N ILE A 105 -7.07 -6.52 13.31
CA ILE A 105 -7.39 -7.25 14.54
C ILE A 105 -7.80 -6.23 15.61
N SER A 106 -8.83 -6.56 16.41
CA SER A 106 -9.21 -5.74 17.55
C SER A 106 -8.01 -5.55 18.49
N PRO A 107 -7.79 -4.34 19.04
CA PRO A 107 -6.86 -4.12 20.15
C PRO A 107 -7.11 -5.05 21.33
#